data_AF-A0A821SDH3-F1
#
_entry.id   AF-A0A821SDH3-F1
#
_cell.length_a   1.000
_cell.length_b   1.000
_cell.length_c   1.000
_cell.angle_alpha   90.00
_cell.angle_beta   90.00
_cell.angle_gamma   90.00
#
_symmetry.space_group_name_H-M   'P 1'
#
loop_
_entity.id
_entity.type
_entity.pdbx_description
1 polymer ?
#
loop_
_entity_poly.entity_id
_entity_poly.type
_entity_poly.pdbx_seq_one_letter_code
_entity_poly.pdbx_strand_id
1 'polypeptide(L)'
;KMEINNLKTSQWLALGLSLDDKMGEDHVFVCKRLSTDKISVDRLANPRGTSPPVLASTMSNLGGTLTSTSLKFDSGVAYCEFTLSNFSGSKRRRRRDISPLSQSTTYIPLIAIGDLDSSNNMIMHTSRIALSEKVQLNKQTTISYKADSIESARTSLMKAHAVIMIFTWLFYVPLGILMALYFKKTWPDRKVCGKPIWFAVHRALMTVSAVLTIIAFMLVVAYKKGKWIPQEEKLEFNHSVIGIIVVCFFLF
;
A
#
# COMPACT_ATOMS: atom_id res chain seq x y z
N LYS A 1 -8.95 20.60 11.36
CA LYS A 1 -9.60 21.05 10.11
C LYS A 1 -8.99 20.29 8.94
N MET A 2 -9.81 19.73 8.05
CA MET A 2 -9.37 19.11 6.79
C MET A 2 -9.97 19.90 5.63
N GLU A 3 -9.13 20.35 4.71
CA GLU A 3 -9.51 21.06 3.48
C GLU A 3 -9.12 20.18 2.30
N ILE A 4 -10.11 19.75 1.52
CA ILE A 4 -9.92 18.72 0.49
C ILE A 4 -10.40 19.26 -0.84
N ASN A 5 -9.45 19.57 -1.71
CA ASN A 5 -9.74 20.01 -3.07
C ASN A 5 -10.21 18.83 -3.93
N ASN A 6 -11.27 19.04 -4.71
CA ASN A 6 -11.80 18.09 -5.69
C ASN A 6 -12.29 16.74 -5.09
N LEU A 7 -12.78 16.71 -3.85
CA LEU A 7 -13.43 15.52 -3.29
C LEU A 7 -14.75 15.26 -4.03
N LYS A 8 -14.85 14.15 -4.77
CA LYS A 8 -16.05 13.84 -5.57
C LYS A 8 -17.20 13.35 -4.69
N THR A 9 -18.42 13.35 -5.24
CA THR A 9 -19.56 12.70 -4.62
C THR A 9 -19.31 11.21 -4.46
N SER A 10 -19.78 10.61 -3.37
CA SER A 10 -19.54 9.21 -3.02
C SER A 10 -18.05 8.90 -2.83
N GLN A 11 -17.27 9.84 -2.30
CA GLN A 11 -15.87 9.64 -1.94
C GLN A 11 -15.61 9.98 -0.48
N TRP A 12 -14.50 9.48 0.02
CA TRP A 12 -14.01 9.77 1.36
C TRP A 12 -12.50 10.02 1.35
N LEU A 13 -12.06 10.85 2.30
CA LEU A 13 -10.67 11.03 2.64
C LEU A 13 -10.50 10.74 4.13
N ALA A 14 -9.51 9.92 4.46
CA ALA A 14 -9.16 9.59 5.83
C ALA A 14 -7.79 10.15 6.21
N LEU A 15 -7.72 10.63 7.44
CA LEU A 15 -6.49 10.92 8.17
C LEU A 15 -6.31 9.84 9.25
N GLY A 16 -5.31 8.99 9.09
CA GLY A 16 -4.82 8.06 10.09
C GLY A 16 -3.71 8.71 10.93
N LEU A 17 -3.77 8.53 12.25
CA LEU A 17 -2.66 8.80 13.16
C LEU A 17 -2.07 7.47 13.60
N SER A 18 -0.91 7.14 13.06
CA SER A 18 -0.22 5.87 13.29
C SER A 18 1.05 6.05 14.11
N LEU A 19 1.53 4.96 14.70
CA LEU A 19 2.85 4.90 15.34
C LEU A 19 3.95 4.49 14.34
N ASP A 20 3.58 3.99 13.16
CA ASP A 20 4.50 3.59 12.10
C ASP A 20 4.06 4.10 10.71
N ASP A 21 4.76 3.67 9.65
CA ASP A 21 4.48 4.06 8.27
C ASP A 21 3.47 3.13 7.58
N LYS A 22 2.69 2.35 8.33
CA LYS A 22 1.79 1.32 7.83
C LYS A 22 0.38 1.49 8.38
N MET A 23 -0.60 1.05 7.58
CA MET A 23 -1.98 0.93 8.04
C MET A 23 -2.07 -0.25 9.03
N GLY A 24 -2.53 0.01 10.25
CA GLY A 24 -2.47 -0.90 11.37
C GLY A 24 -3.22 -0.37 12.58
N GLU A 25 -2.59 -0.35 13.76
CA GLU A 25 -3.16 0.14 15.01
C GLU A 25 -3.35 1.68 15.02
N ASP A 26 -4.27 2.18 14.21
CA ASP A 26 -4.38 3.61 13.88
C ASP A 26 -5.68 4.23 14.39
N HIS A 27 -5.59 5.50 14.79
CA HIS A 27 -6.78 6.35 14.94
C HIS A 27 -7.12 6.97 13.60
N VAL A 28 -8.37 6.83 13.16
CA VAL A 28 -8.76 7.22 11.80
C VAL A 28 -9.89 8.24 11.85
N PHE A 29 -9.70 9.39 11.23
CA PHE A 29 -10.72 10.42 11.04
C PHE A 29 -11.08 10.49 9.57
N VAL A 30 -12.35 10.32 9.24
CA VAL A 30 -12.80 10.22 7.86
C VAL A 30 -13.75 11.36 7.55
N CYS A 31 -13.49 12.10 6.49
CA CYS A 31 -14.42 13.02 5.88
C CYS A 31 -15.04 12.35 4.65
N LYS A 32 -16.36 12.18 4.67
CA LYS A 32 -17.12 11.53 3.60
C LYS A 32 -18.00 12.55 2.90
N ARG A 33 -18.03 12.53 1.57
CA ARG A 33 -18.99 13.25 0.76
C ARG A 33 -20.05 12.27 0.25
N LEU A 34 -21.19 12.24 0.95
CA LEU A 34 -22.27 11.28 0.71
C LEU A 34 -23.13 11.67 -0.51
N SER A 35 -23.33 12.97 -0.72
CA SER A 35 -24.00 13.53 -1.89
C SER A 35 -23.44 14.93 -2.19
N THR A 36 -24.03 15.67 -3.13
CA THR A 36 -23.54 16.98 -3.57
C THR A 36 -23.24 17.92 -2.40
N ASP A 37 -24.16 18.02 -1.44
CA ASP A 37 -24.08 18.95 -0.30
C ASP A 37 -24.02 18.26 1.06
N LYS A 38 -24.01 16.92 1.09
CA LYS A 38 -23.98 16.15 2.33
C LYS A 38 -22.57 15.64 2.62
N ILE A 39 -21.93 16.26 3.61
CA ILE A 39 -20.65 15.82 4.16
C ILE A 39 -20.87 15.25 5.57
N SER A 40 -20.15 14.18 5.90
CA SER A 40 -20.08 13.66 7.27
C SER A 40 -18.63 13.47 7.70
N VAL A 41 -18.40 13.50 9.01
CA VAL A 41 -17.11 13.11 9.60
C VAL A 41 -17.33 11.99 10.59
N ASP A 42 -16.58 10.91 10.42
CA ASP A 42 -16.60 9.76 11.30
C ASP A 42 -15.25 9.61 12.01
N ARG A 43 -15.31 9.17 13.27
CA ARG A 43 -14.14 8.72 14.02
C ARG A 43 -14.14 7.21 14.09
N LEU A 44 -13.09 6.62 13.54
CA LEU A 44 -12.88 5.19 13.44
C LEU A 44 -11.54 4.81 14.09
N ALA A 45 -11.35 3.52 14.25
CA ALA A 45 -10.13 2.91 14.73
C ALA A 45 -9.84 1.69 13.87
N ASN A 46 -8.60 1.57 13.43
CA ASN A 46 -8.14 0.37 12.76
C ASN A 46 -7.44 -0.52 13.79
N PRO A 47 -8.02 -1.68 14.18
CA PRO A 47 -7.42 -2.50 15.22
C PRO A 47 -6.25 -3.35 14.71
N ARG A 48 -6.24 -3.74 13.43
CA ARG A 48 -5.19 -4.58 12.82
C ARG A 48 -5.15 -4.50 11.30
N GLY A 49 -3.93 -4.27 10.79
CA GLY A 49 -3.56 -4.48 9.38
C GLY A 49 -4.51 -3.79 8.40
N THR A 50 -4.91 -4.52 7.36
CA THR A 50 -5.75 -4.02 6.26
C THR A 50 -7.25 -4.29 6.45
N SER A 51 -7.69 -4.58 7.68
CA SER A 51 -9.12 -4.83 7.95
C SER A 51 -9.92 -3.53 7.85
N PRO A 52 -11.23 -3.59 7.53
CA PRO A 52 -12.08 -2.41 7.58
C PRO A 52 -12.03 -1.76 8.97
N PRO A 53 -11.88 -0.42 9.05
CA PRO A 53 -11.84 0.27 10.33
C PRO A 53 -13.22 0.20 11.01
N VAL A 54 -13.21 0.17 12.34
CA VAL A 54 -14.41 0.05 13.17
C VAL A 54 -14.71 1.40 13.83
N LEU A 55 -15.98 1.69 14.10
CA LEU A 55 -16.38 2.88 14.86
C LEU A 55 -15.64 2.94 16.22
N ALA A 56 -14.93 4.04 16.46
CA ALA A 56 -14.13 4.20 17.68
C ALA A 56 -14.99 4.15 18.96
N SER A 57 -16.26 4.53 18.87
CA SER A 57 -17.23 4.46 19.98
C SER A 57 -17.57 3.04 20.44
N THR A 58 -17.30 2.03 19.61
CA THR A 58 -17.51 0.61 19.99
C THR A 58 -16.35 0.03 20.80
N MET A 59 -15.21 0.73 20.87
CA MET A 59 -14.04 0.34 21.65
C MET A 59 -14.10 0.97 23.05
N SER A 60 -14.39 0.17 24.07
CA SER A 60 -14.60 0.68 25.44
C SER A 60 -13.37 1.31 26.09
N ASN A 61 -12.18 1.05 25.55
CA ASN A 61 -10.93 1.64 26.03
C ASN A 61 -10.64 3.01 25.37
N LEU A 62 -11.33 3.38 24.30
CA LEU A 62 -11.17 4.66 23.62
C LEU A 62 -12.17 5.67 24.15
N GLY A 63 -11.68 6.67 24.87
CA GLY A 63 -12.46 7.86 25.16
C GLY A 63 -12.58 8.75 23.94
N GLY A 64 -13.43 9.75 24.03
CA GLY A 64 -13.44 10.89 23.14
C GLY A 64 -14.72 11.06 22.33
N THR A 65 -15.25 12.28 22.36
CA THR A 65 -16.46 12.67 21.63
C THR A 65 -16.06 13.56 20.47
N LEU A 66 -16.45 13.16 19.28
CA LEU A 66 -16.27 13.94 18.06
C LEU A 66 -17.43 14.93 17.93
N THR A 67 -17.12 16.21 17.84
CA THR A 67 -18.10 17.27 17.54
C THR A 67 -17.69 17.96 16.24
N SER A 68 -18.57 17.97 15.24
CA SER A 68 -18.35 18.71 14.01
C SER A 68 -18.66 20.19 14.22
N THR A 69 -17.78 21.06 13.73
CA THR A 69 -17.91 22.52 13.83
C THR A 69 -18.28 23.13 12.50
N SER A 70 -17.77 22.60 11.39
CA SER A 70 -18.13 23.05 10.04
C SER A 70 -17.93 21.91 9.04
N LEU A 71 -19.03 21.46 8.41
CA LEU A 71 -19.02 20.48 7.33
C LEU A 71 -19.69 21.12 6.12
N LYS A 72 -18.91 21.49 5.10
CA LYS A 72 -19.44 22.16 3.91
C LYS A 72 -18.66 21.81 2.65
N PHE A 73 -19.35 21.78 1.53
CA PHE A 73 -18.73 21.73 0.21
C PHE A 73 -18.93 23.08 -0.46
N ASP A 74 -17.85 23.76 -0.83
CA ASP A 74 -17.92 25.07 -1.48
C ASP A 74 -16.83 25.18 -2.55
N SER A 75 -17.23 25.59 -3.75
CA SER A 75 -16.31 25.93 -4.84
C SER A 75 -15.27 24.83 -5.15
N GLY A 76 -15.68 23.56 -5.10
CA GLY A 76 -14.81 22.42 -5.34
C GLY A 76 -14.03 21.91 -4.12
N VAL A 77 -14.18 22.55 -2.96
CA VAL A 77 -13.44 22.23 -1.73
C VAL A 77 -14.38 21.67 -0.66
N ALA A 78 -14.06 20.48 -0.15
CA ALA A 78 -14.72 19.93 1.02
C ALA A 78 -14.00 20.40 2.30
N TYR A 79 -14.75 21.04 3.19
CA TYR A 79 -14.30 21.48 4.50
C TYR A 79 -14.87 20.56 5.57
N CYS A 80 -13.98 19.88 6.28
CA CYS A 80 -14.29 18.99 7.39
C CYS A 80 -13.58 19.49 8.66
N GLU A 81 -14.28 20.32 9.42
CA GLU A 81 -13.82 20.85 10.70
C GLU A 81 -14.55 20.20 11.86
N PHE A 82 -13.76 19.65 12.78
CA PHE A 82 -14.24 18.91 13.94
C PHE A 82 -13.29 19.09 15.10
N THR A 83 -13.83 18.92 16.30
CA THR A 83 -13.12 18.91 17.57
C THR A 83 -13.28 17.53 18.20
N LEU A 84 -12.18 16.97 18.71
CA LEU A 84 -12.20 15.75 19.51
C LEU A 84 -11.92 16.10 20.97
N SER A 85 -12.93 15.97 21.82
CA SER A 85 -12.83 16.26 23.26
C SER A 85 -12.75 14.97 24.07
N ASN A 86 -12.14 15.00 25.25
CA ASN A 86 -12.11 13.87 26.21
C ASN A 86 -11.55 12.55 25.63
N PHE A 87 -10.56 12.61 24.74
CA PHE A 87 -10.00 11.42 24.08
C PHE A 87 -9.10 10.55 24.97
N SER A 88 -8.95 10.91 26.25
CA SER A 88 -8.28 10.07 27.24
C SER A 88 -9.03 8.75 27.37
N GLY A 89 -8.31 7.64 27.28
CA GLY A 89 -8.89 6.30 27.27
C GLY A 89 -8.38 5.43 28.41
N SER A 90 -9.02 4.28 28.60
CA SER A 90 -8.56 3.29 29.56
C SER A 90 -7.30 2.58 29.06
N LYS A 91 -6.32 2.42 29.94
CA LYS A 91 -5.16 1.56 29.67
C LYS A 91 -5.50 0.08 29.71
N ARG A 92 -6.68 -0.31 30.22
CA ARG A 92 -7.17 -1.69 30.15
C ARG A 92 -7.58 -1.99 28.71
N ARG A 93 -6.80 -2.84 28.04
CA ARG A 93 -7.02 -3.24 26.65
C ARG A 93 -7.60 -4.65 26.59
N ARG A 94 -8.65 -4.84 25.79
CA ARG A 94 -9.04 -6.16 25.31
C ARG A 94 -8.17 -6.55 24.13
N ARG A 95 -8.23 -7.84 23.79
CA ARG A 95 -7.54 -8.38 22.61
C ARG A 95 -8.14 -7.73 21.36
N ARG A 96 -7.32 -6.96 20.63
CA ARG A 96 -7.63 -6.14 19.42
C ARG A 96 -7.99 -4.66 19.66
N ASP A 97 -7.82 -4.14 20.88
CA ASP A 97 -7.99 -2.70 21.12
C ASP A 97 -6.69 -1.94 20.81
N ILE A 98 -6.81 -0.76 20.17
CA ILE A 98 -5.66 0.13 19.95
C ILE A 98 -5.37 0.98 21.20
N SER A 99 -4.16 1.54 21.24
CA SER A 99 -3.76 2.51 22.26
C SER A 99 -4.64 3.77 22.23
N PRO A 100 -5.09 4.32 23.38
CA PRO A 100 -5.72 5.64 23.40
C PRO A 100 -4.83 6.74 22.80
N LEU A 101 -5.43 7.80 22.26
CA LEU A 101 -4.70 8.98 21.81
C LEU A 101 -4.00 9.66 23.00
N SER A 102 -2.80 10.18 22.76
CA SER A 102 -2.04 10.92 23.77
C SER A 102 -1.41 12.17 23.15
N GLN A 103 -1.40 13.26 23.91
CA GLN A 103 -0.78 14.51 23.49
C GLN A 103 0.75 14.44 23.45
N SER A 104 1.36 13.58 24.27
CA SER A 104 2.82 13.38 24.32
C SER A 104 3.34 12.42 23.25
N THR A 105 2.45 11.72 22.56
CA THR A 105 2.83 10.73 21.54
C THR A 105 3.05 11.43 20.22
N THR A 106 4.10 11.01 19.53
CA THR A 106 4.40 11.45 18.17
C THR A 106 3.81 10.46 17.18
N TYR A 107 2.96 10.93 16.27
CA TYR A 107 2.27 10.11 15.28
C TYR A 107 2.80 10.41 13.87
N ILE A 108 2.76 9.39 13.01
CA ILE A 108 2.94 9.52 11.57
C ILE A 108 1.55 9.69 10.94
N PRO A 109 1.28 10.82 10.28
CA PRO A 109 0.04 11.01 9.53
C PRO A 109 0.01 10.08 8.31
N LEU A 110 -1.06 9.30 8.22
CA LEU A 110 -1.42 8.52 7.05
C LEU A 110 -2.60 9.21 6.36
N ILE A 111 -2.51 9.43 5.06
CA ILE A 111 -3.62 9.99 4.28
C ILE A 111 -4.07 8.91 3.30
N ALA A 112 -5.37 8.67 3.21
CA ALA A 112 -5.95 7.75 2.23
C ALA A 112 -7.21 8.35 1.61
N ILE A 113 -7.43 8.06 0.32
CA ILE A 113 -8.62 8.47 -0.42
C ILE A 113 -9.24 7.25 -1.09
N GLY A 114 -10.56 7.17 -1.06
CA GLY A 114 -11.30 6.08 -1.67
C GLY A 114 -12.74 6.45 -1.97
N ASP A 115 -13.45 5.50 -2.56
CA ASP A 115 -14.86 5.65 -2.90
C ASP A 115 -15.76 5.04 -1.81
N LEU A 116 -17.02 5.44 -1.82
CA LEU A 116 -18.09 4.88 -1.00
C LEU A 116 -18.92 3.93 -1.86
N ASP A 117 -19.39 2.83 -1.26
CA ASP A 117 -20.37 1.95 -1.89
C ASP A 117 -21.78 2.59 -1.91
N SER A 118 -22.74 1.89 -2.50
CA SER A 118 -24.15 2.31 -2.55
C SER A 118 -24.80 2.48 -1.17
N SER A 119 -24.22 1.90 -0.13
CA SER A 119 -24.68 1.97 1.25
C SER A 119 -23.90 3.01 2.08
N ASN A 120 -23.07 3.84 1.44
CA ASN A 120 -22.18 4.82 2.08
C ASN A 120 -21.08 4.21 2.97
N ASN A 121 -20.76 2.94 2.79
CA ASN A 121 -19.61 2.32 3.43
C ASN A 121 -18.35 2.61 2.63
N MET A 122 -17.23 2.72 3.33
CA MET A 122 -15.93 2.89 2.67
C MET A 122 -15.50 1.57 2.04
N ILE A 123 -15.16 1.62 0.76
CA ILE A 123 -14.43 0.52 0.11
C ILE A 123 -12.92 0.76 0.21
N MET A 124 -12.12 -0.15 -0.34
CA MET A 124 -10.66 -0.03 -0.32
C MET A 124 -10.22 1.30 -0.94
N HIS A 125 -9.30 1.99 -0.27
CA HIS A 125 -8.74 3.24 -0.76
C HIS A 125 -8.03 3.03 -2.11
N THR A 126 -8.12 4.00 -3.01
CA THR A 126 -7.44 3.98 -4.32
C THR A 126 -6.08 4.66 -4.27
N SER A 127 -5.89 5.58 -3.32
CA SER A 127 -4.62 6.25 -3.08
C SER A 127 -4.35 6.37 -1.56
N ARG A 128 -3.07 6.22 -1.18
CA ARG A 128 -2.57 6.32 0.19
C ARG A 128 -1.14 6.86 0.26
N ILE A 129 -0.84 7.56 1.33
CA ILE A 129 0.52 7.97 1.67
C ILE A 129 0.76 7.95 3.18
N ALA A 130 1.98 7.57 3.57
CA ALA A 130 2.53 7.83 4.89
C ALA A 130 3.43 9.07 4.80
N LEU A 131 3.12 10.11 5.58
CA LEU A 131 3.88 11.36 5.56
C LEU A 131 5.21 11.20 6.33
N SER A 132 6.24 11.90 5.87
CA SER A 132 7.56 11.86 6.52
C SER A 132 7.63 12.77 7.74
N GLU A 133 6.83 13.84 7.73
CA GLU A 133 6.69 14.75 8.86
C GLU A 133 5.78 14.14 9.93
N LYS A 134 6.27 14.09 11.17
CA LYS A 134 5.55 13.53 12.31
C LYS A 134 4.84 14.63 13.09
N VAL A 135 3.72 14.31 13.74
CA VAL A 135 2.88 15.26 14.46
C VAL A 135 2.69 14.89 15.92
N GLN A 136 2.51 15.90 16.77
CA GLN A 136 2.05 15.74 18.16
C GLN A 136 0.77 16.56 18.37
N LEU A 137 -0.14 16.07 19.20
CA LEU A 137 -1.46 16.68 19.36
C LEU A 137 -1.46 17.93 20.27
N ASN A 138 -0.35 18.21 20.96
CA ASN A 138 -0.16 19.42 21.75
C ASN A 138 0.35 20.62 20.93
N LYS A 139 0.56 20.46 19.62
CA LYS A 139 1.07 21.50 18.73
C LYS A 139 0.15 21.68 17.54
N GLN A 140 -0.05 22.93 17.15
CA GLN A 140 -0.70 23.21 15.87
C GLN A 140 0.26 22.84 14.74
N THR A 141 -0.17 21.93 13.87
CA THR A 141 0.61 21.49 12.71
C THR A 141 -0.28 21.55 11.48
N THR A 142 0.25 22.11 10.39
CA THR A 142 -0.44 22.18 9.10
C THR A 142 0.27 21.25 8.12
N ILE A 143 -0.50 20.34 7.54
CA ILE A 143 -0.02 19.36 6.57
C ILE A 143 -0.64 19.68 5.22
N SER A 144 0.18 19.85 4.20
CA SER A 144 -0.26 20.00 2.81
C SER A 144 0.19 18.78 2.00
N TYR A 145 -0.76 18.11 1.36
CA TYR A 145 -0.52 16.93 0.54
C TYR A 145 -1.20 17.07 -0.82
N LYS A 146 -0.46 16.75 -1.89
CA LYS A 146 -0.98 16.64 -3.25
C LYS A 146 -0.85 15.18 -3.70
N ALA A 147 -1.97 14.55 -4.03
CA ALA A 147 -2.05 13.12 -4.34
C ALA A 147 -1.22 12.64 -5.56
N ASP A 148 -0.76 13.54 -6.42
CA ASP A 148 -0.46 13.18 -7.81
C ASP A 148 0.96 12.69 -8.17
N SER A 149 2.00 12.81 -7.33
CA SER A 149 3.39 12.60 -7.82
C SER A 149 4.16 11.42 -7.23
N ILE A 150 4.19 11.27 -5.90
CA ILE A 150 5.06 10.28 -5.25
C ILE A 150 4.44 8.88 -5.22
N GLU A 151 3.12 8.80 -5.09
CA GLU A 151 2.41 7.52 -5.08
C GLU A 151 2.37 6.87 -6.47
N SER A 152 2.22 7.68 -7.53
CA SER A 152 2.28 7.22 -8.92
C SER A 152 3.63 6.57 -9.24
N ALA A 153 4.75 7.18 -8.81
CA ALA A 153 6.08 6.62 -9.01
C ALA A 153 6.28 5.29 -8.26
N ARG A 154 5.81 5.20 -7.01
CA ARG A 154 5.92 3.97 -6.21
C ARG A 154 5.06 2.85 -6.78
N THR A 155 3.81 3.13 -7.14
CA THR A 155 2.95 2.14 -7.79
C THR A 155 3.51 1.72 -9.16
N SER A 156 4.22 2.60 -9.87
CA SER A 156 4.91 2.28 -11.12
C SER A 156 6.03 1.24 -10.93
N LEU A 157 6.87 1.36 -9.90
CA LEU A 157 7.93 0.37 -9.62
C LEU A 157 7.38 -1.04 -9.40
N MET A 158 6.29 -1.17 -8.65
CA MET A 158 5.64 -2.46 -8.41
C MET A 158 4.99 -3.02 -9.69
N LYS A 159 4.37 -2.16 -10.50
CA LYS A 159 3.84 -2.57 -11.82
C LYS A 159 4.95 -3.07 -12.75
N ALA A 160 6.09 -2.36 -12.80
CA ALA A 160 7.24 -2.77 -13.60
C ALA A 160 7.81 -4.12 -13.13
N HIS A 161 7.94 -4.34 -11.81
CA HIS A 161 8.31 -5.64 -11.24
C HIS A 161 7.38 -6.76 -11.73
N ALA A 162 6.06 -6.57 -11.61
CA ALA A 162 5.07 -7.58 -11.99
C ALA A 162 5.13 -7.89 -13.50
N VAL A 163 5.23 -6.86 -14.35
CA VAL A 163 5.32 -7.04 -15.81
C VAL A 163 6.60 -7.79 -16.19
N ILE A 164 7.77 -7.40 -15.65
CA ILE A 164 9.04 -8.08 -15.95
C ILE A 164 8.98 -9.55 -15.51
N MET A 165 8.39 -9.84 -14.35
CA MET A 165 8.22 -11.22 -13.89
C MET A 165 7.30 -12.02 -14.82
N ILE A 166 6.16 -11.47 -15.24
CA ILE A 166 5.25 -12.13 -16.19
C ILE A 166 5.97 -12.45 -17.51
N PHE A 167 6.69 -11.47 -18.08
CA PHE A 167 7.45 -11.70 -19.31
C PHE A 167 8.52 -12.77 -19.14
N THR A 168 9.24 -12.74 -18.02
CA THR A 168 10.30 -13.71 -17.75
C THR A 168 9.76 -15.13 -17.62
N TRP A 169 8.72 -15.32 -16.79
CA TRP A 169 8.18 -16.63 -16.46
C TRP A 169 7.26 -17.23 -17.53
N LEU A 170 6.51 -16.40 -18.26
CA LEU A 170 5.57 -16.89 -19.27
C LEU A 170 6.14 -16.94 -20.69
N PHE A 171 7.21 -16.18 -20.97
CA PHE A 171 7.79 -16.14 -22.32
C PHE A 171 9.22 -16.67 -22.34
N TYR A 172 10.16 -16.04 -21.65
CA TYR A 172 11.58 -16.36 -21.80
C TYR A 172 11.94 -17.75 -21.25
N VAL A 173 11.50 -18.10 -20.04
CA VAL A 173 11.80 -19.40 -19.43
C VAL A 173 11.18 -20.57 -20.22
N PRO A 174 9.87 -20.57 -20.56
CA PRO A 174 9.29 -21.63 -21.36
C PRO A 174 9.93 -21.76 -22.74
N LEU A 175 10.21 -20.64 -23.42
CA LEU A 175 10.88 -20.66 -24.72
C LEU A 175 12.28 -21.29 -24.63
N GLY A 176 13.02 -20.99 -23.56
CA GLY A 176 14.31 -21.62 -23.30
C GLY A 176 14.19 -23.12 -23.04
N ILE A 177 13.18 -23.57 -22.31
CA ILE A 177 12.89 -25.00 -22.07
C ILE A 177 12.54 -25.71 -23.39
N LEU A 178 11.64 -25.14 -24.19
CA LEU A 178 11.25 -25.67 -25.50
C LEU A 178 12.45 -25.78 -26.45
N MET A 179 13.33 -24.78 -26.44
CA MET A 179 14.58 -24.79 -27.22
C MET A 179 15.47 -25.99 -26.85
N ALA A 180 15.62 -26.29 -25.56
CA ALA A 180 16.41 -27.44 -25.09
C ALA A 180 15.74 -28.79 -25.37
N LEU A 181 14.41 -28.85 -25.30
CA LEU A 181 13.66 -30.11 -25.47
C LEU A 181 13.55 -30.54 -26.94
N TYR A 182 13.14 -29.62 -27.82
CA TYR A 182 12.81 -29.96 -29.21
C TYR A 182 14.01 -29.76 -30.13
N PHE A 183 14.65 -28.59 -30.08
CA PHE A 183 15.68 -28.22 -31.06
C PHE A 183 17.03 -28.90 -30.82
N LYS A 184 17.24 -29.47 -29.63
CA LYS A 184 18.36 -30.38 -29.37
C LYS A 184 18.34 -31.61 -30.29
N LYS A 185 17.16 -32.14 -30.60
CA LYS A 185 16.99 -33.34 -31.45
C LYS A 185 16.90 -33.00 -32.93
N THR A 186 16.32 -31.84 -33.26
CA THR A 186 16.06 -31.46 -34.65
C THR A 186 17.28 -30.82 -35.34
N TRP A 187 18.17 -30.15 -34.60
CA TRP A 187 19.35 -29.47 -35.15
C TRP A 187 20.69 -30.00 -34.63
N PRO A 188 21.02 -31.29 -34.82
CA PRO A 188 22.29 -31.85 -34.35
C PRO A 188 23.50 -31.26 -35.10
N ASP A 189 23.38 -30.99 -36.40
CA ASP A 189 24.51 -30.63 -37.27
C ASP A 189 24.70 -29.12 -37.47
N ARG A 190 23.77 -28.29 -36.99
CA ARG A 190 23.85 -26.84 -37.15
C ARG A 190 24.62 -26.23 -35.98
N LYS A 191 25.85 -25.79 -36.27
CA LYS A 191 26.77 -25.17 -35.31
C LYS A 191 27.03 -23.71 -35.67
N VAL A 192 27.17 -22.87 -34.65
CA VAL A 192 27.69 -21.49 -34.77
C VAL A 192 28.89 -21.40 -33.83
N CYS A 193 30.04 -20.97 -34.36
CA CYS A 193 31.32 -20.92 -33.62
C CYS A 193 31.66 -22.25 -32.91
N GLY A 194 31.42 -23.39 -33.57
CA GLY A 194 31.72 -24.73 -33.04
C GLY A 194 30.77 -25.26 -31.97
N LYS A 195 29.80 -24.46 -31.50
CA LYS A 195 28.76 -24.88 -30.53
C LYS A 195 27.42 -25.12 -31.25
N PRO A 196 26.61 -26.09 -30.80
CA PRO A 196 25.30 -26.32 -31.41
C PRO A 196 24.39 -25.09 -31.18
N ILE A 197 23.66 -24.68 -32.21
CA ILE A 197 22.87 -23.44 -32.20
C ILE A 197 21.83 -23.45 -31.08
N TRP A 198 21.13 -24.57 -30.88
CA TRP A 198 20.11 -24.71 -29.83
C TRP A 198 20.69 -24.37 -28.45
N PHE A 199 21.94 -24.75 -28.18
CA PHE A 199 22.60 -24.49 -26.90
C PHE A 199 22.97 -23.01 -26.74
N ALA A 200 23.41 -22.36 -27.82
CA ALA A 200 23.67 -20.92 -27.80
C ALA A 200 22.39 -20.12 -27.53
N VAL A 201 21.30 -20.46 -28.22
CA VAL A 201 19.99 -19.78 -28.05
C VAL A 201 19.39 -20.08 -26.68
N HIS A 202 19.41 -21.34 -26.23
CA HIS A 202 18.97 -21.71 -24.88
C HIS A 202 19.74 -20.93 -23.81
N ARG A 203 21.08 -20.89 -23.91
CA ARG A 203 21.91 -20.14 -22.95
C ARG A 203 21.58 -18.65 -22.98
N ALA A 204 21.38 -18.06 -24.16
CA ALA A 204 21.00 -16.65 -24.28
C ALA A 204 19.64 -16.37 -23.60
N LEU A 205 18.62 -17.19 -23.87
CA LEU A 205 17.29 -17.05 -23.25
C LEU A 205 17.33 -17.20 -21.72
N MET A 206 18.10 -18.17 -21.20
CA MET A 206 18.25 -18.36 -19.76
C MET A 206 19.05 -17.22 -19.12
N THR A 207 20.08 -16.70 -19.79
CA THR A 207 20.86 -15.54 -19.30
C THR A 207 19.99 -14.29 -19.24
N VAL A 208 19.20 -14.01 -20.27
CA VAL A 208 18.24 -12.89 -20.28
C VAL A 208 17.21 -13.06 -19.17
N SER A 209 16.67 -14.27 -18.96
CA SER A 209 15.74 -14.56 -17.87
C SER A 209 16.33 -14.27 -16.49
N ALA A 210 17.58 -14.67 -16.25
CA ALA A 210 18.28 -14.42 -15.00
C ALA A 210 18.47 -12.91 -14.76
N VAL A 211 18.95 -12.17 -15.77
CA VAL A 211 19.14 -10.72 -15.68
C VAL A 211 17.82 -9.98 -15.40
N LEU A 212 16.74 -10.32 -16.13
CA LEU A 212 15.42 -9.73 -15.92
C LEU A 212 14.87 -10.03 -14.52
N THR A 213 15.08 -11.25 -14.02
CA THR A 213 14.68 -11.65 -12.65
C THR A 213 15.44 -10.83 -11.59
N ILE A 214 16.75 -10.63 -11.76
CA ILE A 214 17.57 -9.80 -10.87
C ILE A 214 17.10 -8.34 -10.89
N ILE A 215 16.85 -7.78 -12.08
CA ILE A 215 16.33 -6.40 -12.21
C ILE A 215 14.97 -6.27 -11.51
N ALA A 216 14.05 -7.20 -11.75
CA ALA A 216 12.74 -7.20 -11.10
C ALA A 216 12.87 -7.31 -9.56
N PHE A 217 13.80 -8.12 -9.06
CA PHE A 217 14.08 -8.21 -7.63
C PHE A 217 14.59 -6.87 -7.07
N MET A 218 15.50 -6.18 -7.77
CA MET A 218 15.99 -4.86 -7.35
C MET A 218 14.87 -3.81 -7.30
N LEU A 219 13.92 -3.84 -8.25
CA LEU A 219 12.78 -2.93 -8.26
C LEU A 219 11.90 -3.08 -7.00
N VAL A 220 11.62 -4.31 -6.58
CA VAL A 220 10.79 -4.55 -5.39
C VAL A 220 11.53 -4.21 -4.10
N VAL A 221 12.84 -4.47 -4.03
CA VAL A 221 13.69 -4.06 -2.89
C VAL A 221 13.73 -2.54 -2.76
N ALA A 222 13.90 -1.82 -3.88
CA ALA A 222 13.85 -0.36 -3.91
C ALA A 222 12.48 0.17 -3.47
N TYR A 223 11.38 -0.43 -3.95
CA TYR A 223 10.02 -0.06 -3.56
C TYR A 223 9.76 -0.25 -2.05
N LYS A 224 10.16 -1.40 -1.47
CA LYS A 224 10.02 -1.69 -0.04
C LYS A 224 11.12 -1.04 0.82
N LYS A 225 12.01 -0.23 0.23
CA LYS A 225 13.15 0.43 0.91
C LYS A 225 14.06 -0.55 1.68
N GLY A 226 14.29 -1.73 1.11
CA GLY A 226 15.10 -2.78 1.74
C GLY A 226 14.47 -3.46 2.96
N LYS A 227 13.23 -3.09 3.36
CA LYS A 227 12.52 -3.78 4.44
C LYS A 227 11.89 -5.07 3.91
N TRP A 228 12.01 -6.15 4.68
CA TRP A 228 11.31 -7.40 4.38
C TRP A 228 9.80 -7.30 4.71
N ILE A 229 8.99 -8.14 4.06
CA ILE A 229 7.55 -8.19 4.30
C ILE A 229 7.28 -8.83 5.67
N PRO A 230 6.40 -8.26 6.52
CA PRO A 230 6.04 -8.85 7.80
C PRO A 230 5.19 -10.12 7.62
N GLN A 231 5.30 -11.06 8.56
CA GLN A 231 4.62 -12.36 8.50
C GLN A 231 3.08 -12.27 8.56
N GLU A 232 2.54 -11.12 8.98
CA GLU A 232 1.10 -10.85 9.02
C GLU A 232 0.48 -10.85 7.63
N GLU A 233 1.24 -10.44 6.61
CA GLU A 233 0.85 -10.45 5.20
C GLU A 233 1.20 -11.79 4.55
N LYS A 234 0.55 -12.88 4.99
CA LYS A 234 0.93 -14.27 4.66
C LYS A 234 1.22 -14.52 3.18
N LEU A 235 0.37 -14.00 2.28
CA LEU A 235 0.54 -14.22 0.83
C LEU A 235 1.78 -13.52 0.29
N GLU A 236 1.95 -12.23 0.58
CA GLU A 236 3.14 -11.46 0.17
C GLU A 236 4.41 -12.04 0.79
N PHE A 237 4.34 -12.41 2.07
CA PHE A 237 5.44 -13.04 2.79
C PHE A 237 5.87 -14.35 2.10
N ASN A 238 4.93 -15.28 1.88
CA ASN A 238 5.22 -16.55 1.23
C ASN A 238 5.78 -16.35 -0.19
N HIS A 239 5.20 -15.42 -0.96
CA HIS A 239 5.70 -15.07 -2.28
C HIS A 239 7.15 -14.56 -2.22
N SER A 240 7.48 -13.70 -1.26
CA SER A 240 8.85 -13.17 -1.12
C SER A 240 9.88 -14.23 -0.74
N VAL A 241 9.50 -15.21 0.09
CA VAL A 241 10.36 -16.34 0.46
C VAL A 241 10.64 -17.23 -0.76
N ILE A 242 9.61 -17.56 -1.55
CA ILE A 242 9.81 -18.32 -2.79
C ILE A 242 10.65 -17.51 -3.78
N GLY A 243 10.38 -16.21 -3.90
CA GLY A 243 11.10 -15.31 -4.80
C GLY A 243 12.61 -15.25 -4.51
N ILE A 244 13.01 -15.10 -3.25
CA ILE A 244 14.44 -15.06 -2.90
C ILE A 244 15.13 -16.41 -3.14
N ILE A 245 14.45 -17.53 -2.88
CA ILE A 245 14.97 -18.87 -3.20
C ILE A 245 15.24 -18.99 -4.70
N VAL A 246 14.30 -18.54 -5.54
CA VAL A 246 14.49 -18.56 -6.99
C VAL A 246 15.67 -17.68 -7.42
N VAL A 247 15.79 -16.47 -6.87
CA VAL A 247 16.92 -15.57 -7.18
C VAL A 247 18.24 -16.23 -6.81
N CYS A 248 18.33 -16.91 -5.66
CA CYS A 248 19.52 -17.66 -5.29
C CYS A 248 19.85 -18.76 -6.31
N PHE A 249 18.87 -19.55 -6.75
CA PHE A 249 19.10 -20.60 -7.76
C PHE A 249 19.54 -20.09 -9.13
N PHE A 250 19.29 -18.82 -9.47
CA PHE A 250 19.82 -18.24 -10.70
C PHE A 250 21.28 -17.77 -10.58
N LEU A 251 21.79 -17.60 -9.36
CA LEU A 251 23.15 -17.12 -9.09
C LEU A 251 24.17 -18.25 -8.88
N PHE A 252 23.70 -19.47 -8.60
CA PHE A 252 24.49 -20.68 -8.41
C PHE A 252 24.29 -21.66 -9.57
#